data_AF-A0A6P7GWQ7-F1
#
_entry.id   AF-A0A6P7GWQ7-F1
#
_cell.length_a   1.000
_cell.length_b   1.000
_cell.length_c   1.000
_cell.angle_alpha   90.00
_cell.angle_beta   90.00
_cell.angle_gamma   90.00
#
_symmetry.space_group_name_H-M   'P 1'
#
loop_
_entity.id
_entity.type
_entity.pdbx_description
1 polymer ?
#
loop_
_entity_poly.entity_id
_entity_poly.type
_entity_poly.pdbx_seq_one_letter_code
_entity_poly.pdbx_strand_id
1 'polypeptide(L)'
;MKSIVVVLLSLISLALVACDDSVSTSTDTPVISTEVPAPISTSLREDTVYVATSNVPDPVFQIDAVEVFKEAKALHPVDGIALLETFSDLFYAKHKVSGGWKVAEKYDYFYNPNINYVYIELMVNDANGERRVMIFN
;
A
#
# COMPACT_ATOMS: atom_id res chain seq x y z
N MET A 1 26.25 -0.56 -31.05
CA MET A 1 25.03 -0.69 -31.88
C MET A 1 24.46 -2.10 -31.67
N LYS A 2 23.11 -2.21 -31.60
CA LYS A 2 22.24 -3.36 -31.22
C LYS A 2 22.08 -3.48 -29.68
N SER A 3 21.03 -2.97 -29.03
CA SER A 3 19.55 -2.96 -29.22
C SER A 3 18.88 -4.32 -28.97
N ILE A 4 17.78 -4.28 -28.19
CA ILE A 4 16.66 -5.23 -27.92
C ILE A 4 16.36 -5.11 -26.41
N VAL A 5 15.44 -4.26 -25.92
CA VAL A 5 13.97 -4.20 -26.06
C VAL A 5 13.32 -5.53 -25.68
N VAL A 6 12.56 -5.54 -24.57
CA VAL A 6 11.22 -6.13 -24.39
C VAL A 6 10.95 -6.18 -22.88
N VAL A 7 10.07 -5.32 -22.35
CA VAL A 7 8.91 -5.77 -21.56
C VAL A 7 7.79 -4.74 -21.80
N LEU A 8 6.70 -5.27 -22.31
CA LEU A 8 5.44 -4.61 -22.68
C LEU A 8 4.91 -3.69 -21.56
N LEU A 9 4.79 -2.39 -21.84
CA LEU A 9 3.74 -1.57 -21.23
C LEU A 9 2.43 -1.87 -21.95
N SER A 10 1.53 -2.63 -21.34
CA SER A 10 0.14 -2.71 -21.78
C SER A 10 -0.60 -1.44 -21.35
N LEU A 11 -0.48 -0.38 -22.13
CA LEU A 11 -1.34 0.79 -22.00
C LEU A 11 -2.66 0.51 -22.70
N ILE A 12 -3.68 0.30 -21.88
CA ILE A 12 -5.09 0.13 -22.25
C ILE A 12 -5.52 1.32 -23.12
N SER A 13 -5.94 1.03 -24.35
CA SER A 13 -6.53 2.01 -25.25
C SER A 13 -7.89 2.46 -24.72
N LEU A 14 -7.95 3.67 -24.17
CA LEU A 14 -9.22 4.35 -23.91
C LEU A 14 -9.67 5.02 -25.22
N ALA A 15 -10.61 4.38 -25.92
CA ALA A 15 -11.27 4.98 -27.08
C ALA A 15 -12.34 5.96 -26.58
N LEU A 16 -12.06 7.26 -26.66
CA LEU A 16 -13.06 8.30 -26.54
C LEU A 16 -13.70 8.50 -27.93
N VAL A 17 -14.84 7.85 -28.19
CA VAL A 17 -15.68 8.21 -29.34
C VAL A 17 -16.46 9.46 -28.96
N ALA A 18 -16.02 10.59 -29.48
CA ALA A 18 -16.85 11.77 -29.65
C ALA A 18 -17.59 11.62 -30.99
N CYS A 19 -18.91 11.48 -30.96
CA CYS A 19 -19.76 11.79 -32.09
C CYS A 19 -20.74 12.85 -31.64
N ASP A 20 -20.54 14.04 -32.20
CA ASP A 20 -21.44 15.18 -32.08
C ASP A 20 -22.42 15.19 -33.27
N ASP A 21 -23.64 15.59 -32.95
CA ASP A 21 -24.83 15.96 -33.73
C ASP A 21 -25.08 15.41 -35.16
N SER A 22 -26.26 14.79 -35.32
CA SER A 22 -27.26 15.27 -36.29
C SER A 22 -28.65 14.66 -36.08
N VAL A 23 -29.64 15.52 -36.31
CA VAL A 23 -31.08 15.36 -36.06
C VAL A 23 -31.77 14.36 -37.01
N SER A 24 -32.86 13.75 -36.51
CA SER A 24 -34.19 13.56 -37.12
C SER A 24 -34.81 12.15 -37.11
N THR A 25 -36.01 12.14 -36.51
CA THR A 25 -37.23 11.37 -36.82
C THR A 25 -37.41 9.93 -36.32
N SER A 26 -38.22 9.85 -35.25
CA SER A 26 -39.28 8.89 -34.88
C SER A 26 -39.31 7.49 -35.49
N THR A 27 -39.30 6.46 -34.64
CA THR A 27 -40.21 5.30 -34.73
C THR A 27 -40.35 4.64 -33.34
N ASP A 28 -41.60 4.41 -32.92
CA ASP A 28 -42.06 3.72 -31.71
C ASP A 28 -41.40 2.35 -31.46
N THR A 29 -40.93 2.07 -30.22
CA THR A 29 -41.01 0.76 -29.50
C THR A 29 -40.46 0.87 -28.05
N PRO A 30 -40.71 -0.11 -27.15
CA PRO A 30 -41.21 0.11 -25.78
C PRO A 30 -40.14 0.57 -24.77
N VAL A 31 -40.59 1.33 -23.77
CA VAL A 31 -39.82 1.73 -22.58
C VAL A 31 -39.50 0.50 -21.73
N ILE A 32 -38.29 -0.04 -21.89
CA ILE A 32 -37.61 -0.75 -20.82
C ILE A 32 -37.02 0.33 -19.90
N SER A 33 -37.53 0.43 -18.67
CA SER A 33 -36.89 1.21 -17.62
C SER A 33 -35.54 0.59 -17.32
N THR A 34 -34.50 1.13 -17.92
CA THR A 34 -33.13 0.92 -17.47
C THR A 34 -32.99 1.69 -16.15
N GLU A 35 -33.16 1.00 -15.03
CA GLU A 35 -32.65 1.49 -13.75
C GLU A 35 -31.15 1.72 -13.93
N VAL A 36 -30.75 2.99 -14.01
CA VAL A 36 -29.35 3.38 -13.97
C VAL A 36 -28.81 2.87 -12.63
N PRO A 37 -27.80 1.97 -12.62
CA PRO A 37 -27.21 1.55 -11.37
C PRO A 37 -26.65 2.78 -10.69
N ALA A 38 -27.16 3.10 -9.50
CA ALA A 38 -26.55 4.14 -8.67
C ALA A 38 -25.06 3.81 -8.53
N PRO A 39 -24.15 4.80 -8.65
CA PRO A 39 -22.74 4.54 -8.42
C PRO A 39 -22.62 3.96 -7.02
N ILE A 40 -22.17 2.69 -6.96
CA ILE A 40 -21.85 2.02 -5.71
C ILE A 40 -20.74 2.86 -5.09
N SER A 41 -21.10 3.66 -4.09
CA SER A 41 -20.12 4.40 -3.29
C SER A 41 -19.38 3.38 -2.45
N THR A 42 -18.35 2.78 -3.04
CA THR A 42 -17.34 2.05 -2.29
C THR A 42 -16.55 3.10 -1.53
N SER A 43 -16.97 3.40 -0.30
CA SER A 43 -16.08 4.02 0.68
C SER A 43 -14.90 3.06 0.86
N LEU A 44 -13.85 3.26 0.07
CA LEU A 44 -12.56 2.62 0.29
C LEU A 44 -12.06 3.22 1.60
N ARG A 45 -12.13 2.41 2.67
CA ARG A 45 -11.47 2.75 3.93
C ARG A 45 -9.99 2.89 3.58
N GLU A 46 -9.46 4.10 3.68
CA GLU A 46 -8.05 4.36 3.35
C GLU A 46 -7.17 3.63 4.36
N ASP A 47 -6.21 2.86 3.87
CA ASP A 47 -5.23 2.20 4.71
C ASP A 47 -4.34 3.25 5.37
N THR A 48 -4.32 3.28 6.70
CA THR A 48 -3.52 4.24 7.47
C THR A 48 -2.34 3.54 8.14
N VAL A 49 -1.17 4.15 8.01
CA VAL A 49 0.08 3.69 8.63
C VAL A 49 0.75 4.92 9.24
N TYR A 50 1.02 4.88 10.54
CA TYR A 50 1.68 5.97 11.26
C TYR A 50 2.54 5.44 12.40
N VAL A 51 3.49 6.26 12.88
CA VAL A 51 4.34 5.90 14.02
C VAL A 51 3.57 6.06 15.32
N ALA A 52 3.48 4.99 16.11
CA ALA A 52 2.87 5.01 17.44
C ALA A 52 3.88 5.39 18.53
N THR A 53 5.10 4.85 18.46
CA THR A 53 6.19 5.17 19.39
C THR A 53 7.55 4.84 18.75
N SER A 54 8.61 5.52 19.17
CA SER A 54 9.97 5.27 18.69
C SER A 54 11.01 5.86 19.64
N ASN A 55 12.22 5.28 19.64
CA ASN A 55 13.40 5.83 20.31
C ASN A 55 14.57 6.08 19.35
N VAL A 56 14.32 6.10 18.03
CA VAL A 56 15.35 6.38 17.03
C VAL A 56 15.91 7.80 17.20
N PRO A 57 17.21 8.02 16.95
CA PRO A 57 17.85 9.31 17.17
C PRO A 57 17.47 10.36 16.11
N ASP A 58 17.08 9.92 14.91
CA ASP A 58 16.79 10.80 13.78
C ASP A 58 15.37 10.54 13.25
N PRO A 59 14.51 11.57 13.13
CA PRO A 59 13.15 11.42 12.62
C PRO A 59 13.05 10.89 11.19
N VAL A 60 14.13 10.94 10.39
CA VAL A 60 14.14 10.35 9.04
C VAL A 60 13.84 8.85 9.09
N PHE A 61 14.30 8.13 10.12
CA PHE A 61 14.00 6.72 10.31
C PHE A 61 12.49 6.46 10.43
N GLN A 62 11.76 7.35 11.10
CA GLN A 62 10.30 7.24 11.26
C GLN A 62 9.57 7.43 9.94
N ILE A 63 10.00 8.41 9.14
CA ILE A 63 9.45 8.70 7.81
C ILE A 63 9.69 7.49 6.89
N ASP A 64 10.95 7.04 6.82
CA ASP A 64 11.36 5.92 6.00
C ASP A 64 10.64 4.63 6.42
N ALA A 65 10.42 4.38 7.71
CA ALA A 65 9.68 3.20 8.16
C ALA A 65 8.23 3.18 7.64
N VAL A 66 7.55 4.32 7.64
CA VAL A 66 6.18 4.42 7.11
C VAL A 66 6.16 4.22 5.59
N GLU A 67 7.06 4.90 4.86
CA GLU A 67 7.13 4.79 3.40
C GLU A 67 7.46 3.37 2.96
N VAL A 68 8.48 2.77 3.58
CA VAL A 68 8.96 1.43 3.24
C VAL A 68 7.93 0.37 3.62
N PHE A 69 7.21 0.52 4.73
CA PHE A 69 6.12 -0.40 5.07
C PHE A 69 4.98 -0.35 4.04
N LYS A 70 4.62 0.85 3.57
CA LYS A 70 3.62 1.01 2.49
C LYS A 70 4.09 0.37 1.19
N GLU A 71 5.36 0.52 0.84
CA GLU A 71 5.97 -0.12 -0.33
C GLU A 71 5.94 -1.65 -0.22
N ALA A 72 6.38 -2.21 0.92
CA ALA A 72 6.35 -3.65 1.18
C ALA A 72 4.93 -4.21 1.09
N LYS A 73 3.93 -3.48 1.60
CA LYS A 73 2.52 -3.86 1.52
C LYS A 73 1.98 -3.81 0.08
N ALA A 74 2.45 -2.87 -0.74
CA ALA A 74 2.07 -2.82 -2.16
C ALA A 74 2.64 -4.02 -2.95
N LEU A 75 3.82 -4.50 -2.57
CA LEU A 75 4.45 -5.70 -3.16
C LEU A 75 3.82 -7.00 -2.65
N HIS A 76 3.44 -7.05 -1.38
CA HIS A 76 2.92 -8.23 -0.69
C HIS A 76 1.60 -7.93 0.03
N PRO A 77 0.48 -7.70 -0.69
CA PRO A 77 -0.78 -7.26 -0.08
C PRO A 77 -1.51 -8.35 0.74
N VAL A 78 -1.15 -9.62 0.55
CA VAL A 78 -1.82 -10.78 1.16
C VAL A 78 -0.87 -11.60 2.04
N ASP A 79 0.38 -11.76 1.60
CA ASP A 79 1.37 -12.57 2.32
C ASP A 79 2.03 -11.75 3.43
N GLY A 80 1.55 -11.93 4.66
CA GLY A 80 2.06 -11.23 5.83
C GLY A 80 3.53 -11.56 6.14
N ILE A 81 4.00 -12.78 5.85
CA ILE A 81 5.40 -13.14 6.12
C ILE A 81 6.30 -12.42 5.12
N ALA A 82 5.98 -12.53 3.82
CA ALA A 82 6.74 -11.85 2.78
C ALA A 82 6.71 -10.32 2.93
N LEU A 83 5.60 -9.76 3.42
CA LEU A 83 5.49 -8.34 3.74
C LEU A 83 6.50 -7.92 4.81
N LEU A 84 6.58 -8.64 5.93
CA LEU A 84 7.47 -8.28 7.04
C LEU A 84 8.95 -8.48 6.69
N GLU A 85 9.28 -9.53 5.94
CA GLU A 85 10.62 -9.74 5.40
C GLU A 85 11.02 -8.61 4.45
N THR A 86 10.17 -8.28 3.48
CA THR A 86 10.40 -7.18 2.52
C THR A 86 10.52 -5.83 3.22
N PHE A 87 9.68 -5.57 4.24
CA PHE A 87 9.78 -4.36 5.05
C PHE A 87 11.16 -4.24 5.72
N SER A 88 11.65 -5.32 6.31
CA SER A 88 12.97 -5.37 6.93
C SER A 88 14.10 -5.09 5.93
N ASP A 89 14.05 -5.74 4.77
CA ASP A 89 15.08 -5.64 3.73
C ASP A 89 15.16 -4.23 3.12
N LEU A 90 14.01 -3.65 2.77
CA LEU A 90 13.94 -2.31 2.22
C LEU A 90 14.38 -1.26 3.26
N PHE A 91 14.04 -1.45 4.54
CA PHE A 91 14.46 -0.53 5.59
C PHE A 91 15.96 -0.62 5.85
N TYR A 92 16.53 -1.82 5.84
CA TYR A 92 17.97 -2.05 5.90
C TYR A 92 18.72 -1.40 4.73
N ALA A 93 18.13 -1.41 3.53
CA ALA A 93 18.73 -0.76 2.36
C ALA A 93 18.94 0.76 2.58
N LYS A 94 18.05 1.41 3.35
CA LYS A 94 18.16 2.82 3.75
C LYS A 94 19.01 3.04 5.00
N HIS A 95 18.85 2.19 6.02
CA HIS A 95 19.50 2.33 7.33
C HIS A 95 20.33 1.10 7.69
N LYS A 96 21.58 1.05 7.24
CA LYS A 96 22.44 -0.13 7.48
C LYS A 96 22.88 -0.20 8.94
N VAL A 97 22.65 -1.36 9.56
CA VAL A 97 23.06 -1.69 10.93
C VAL A 97 23.65 -3.10 11.00
N SER A 98 24.63 -3.31 11.87
CA SER A 98 25.20 -4.65 12.06
C SER A 98 24.14 -5.59 12.62
N GLY A 99 24.01 -6.78 12.03
CA GLY A 99 22.98 -7.76 12.41
C GLY A 99 21.60 -7.53 11.77
N GLY A 100 21.42 -6.46 10.99
CA GLY A 100 20.18 -6.17 10.26
C GLY A 100 19.03 -5.70 11.16
N TRP A 101 17.94 -5.29 10.53
CA TRP A 101 16.70 -5.00 11.24
C TRP A 101 15.88 -6.27 11.42
N LYS A 102 15.10 -6.29 12.49
CA LYS A 102 14.14 -7.37 12.79
C LYS A 102 12.76 -6.77 12.87
N VAL A 103 11.76 -7.54 12.47
CA VAL A 103 10.36 -7.11 12.46
C VAL A 103 9.53 -8.06 13.30
N ALA A 104 8.66 -7.50 14.14
CA ALA A 104 7.67 -8.23 14.90
C ALA A 104 6.27 -7.65 14.66
N GLU A 105 5.27 -8.51 14.53
CA GLU A 105 3.85 -8.16 14.42
C GLU A 105 3.07 -8.86 15.54
N LYS A 106 1.99 -8.23 16.03
CA LYS A 106 1.10 -8.81 17.07
C LYS A 106 1.85 -9.28 18.31
N TYR A 107 2.86 -8.54 18.72
CA TYR A 107 3.55 -8.79 19.97
C TYR A 107 2.71 -8.29 21.15
N ASP A 108 2.73 -9.02 22.27
CA ASP A 108 2.06 -8.59 23.50
C ASP A 108 2.66 -7.29 24.03
N TYR A 109 1.90 -6.53 24.83
CA TYR A 109 2.37 -5.32 25.53
C TYR A 109 3.65 -5.55 26.37
N PHE A 110 4.00 -6.81 26.65
CA PHE A 110 5.21 -7.22 27.36
C PHE A 110 6.41 -7.48 26.46
N TYR A 111 6.26 -7.45 25.14
CA TYR A 111 7.39 -7.41 24.22
C TYR A 111 8.01 -6.02 24.28
N ASN A 112 8.76 -5.83 25.35
CA ASN A 112 9.69 -4.73 25.48
C ASN A 112 10.97 -5.23 24.80
N PRO A 113 11.29 -4.78 23.57
CA PRO A 113 12.67 -4.93 23.12
C PRO A 113 13.48 -4.21 24.21
N ASN A 114 14.23 -4.99 24.99
CA ASN A 114 15.17 -4.54 26.03
C ASN A 114 15.63 -3.09 25.81
N ILE A 115 15.73 -2.26 26.85
CA ILE A 115 16.02 -0.80 26.78
C ILE A 115 17.18 -0.37 25.85
N ASN A 116 18.01 -1.31 25.42
CA ASN A 116 19.14 -1.14 24.53
C ASN A 116 18.82 -1.23 23.03
N TYR A 117 17.62 -1.66 22.63
CA TYR A 117 17.25 -1.74 21.22
C TYR A 117 16.80 -0.38 20.68
N VAL A 118 17.20 -0.09 19.44
CA VAL A 118 16.64 1.02 18.68
C VAL A 118 15.41 0.50 17.94
N TYR A 119 14.25 1.15 18.08
CA TYR A 119 13.00 0.66 17.53
C TYR A 119 12.04 1.76 17.04
N ILE A 120 11.15 1.34 16.16
CA ILE A 120 10.00 2.11 15.68
C ILE A 120 8.79 1.18 15.70
N GLU A 121 7.73 1.61 16.37
CA GLU A 121 6.42 0.96 16.33
C GLU A 121 5.51 1.72 15.37
N LEU A 122 4.97 0.99 14.39
CA LEU A 122 3.95 1.44 13.48
C LEU A 122 2.59 0.93 13.92
N MET A 123 1.60 1.81 13.91
CA MET A 123 0.19 1.43 13.91
C MET A 123 -0.29 1.33 12.47
N VAL A 124 -0.89 0.19 12.13
CA VAL A 124 -1.44 -0.11 10.81
C VAL A 124 -2.93 -0.36 10.98
N ASN A 125 -3.76 0.39 10.26
CA ASN A 125 -5.20 0.19 10.23
C ASN A 125 -5.62 0.05 8.77
N ASP A 126 -5.99 -1.18 8.40
CA ASP A 126 -6.36 -1.57 7.05
C ASP A 126 -7.55 -2.55 7.04
N ALA A 127 -7.82 -3.17 5.89
CA ALA A 127 -8.88 -4.16 5.73
C ALA A 127 -8.77 -5.37 6.69
N ASN A 128 -7.57 -5.69 7.19
CA ASN A 128 -7.33 -6.76 8.15
C ASN A 128 -7.49 -6.31 9.61
N GLY A 129 -7.83 -5.03 9.84
CA GLY A 129 -8.01 -4.43 11.15
C GLY A 129 -6.80 -3.63 11.63
N GLU A 130 -6.86 -3.22 12.89
CA GLU A 130 -5.77 -2.51 13.55
C GLU A 130 -4.71 -3.50 14.06
N ARG A 131 -3.44 -3.23 13.76
CA ARG A 131 -2.31 -4.03 14.24
C ARG A 131 -1.05 -3.19 14.43
N ARG A 132 -0.20 -3.66 15.33
CA ARG A 132 1.12 -3.09 15.61
C ARG A 132 2.22 -3.87 14.90
N VAL A 133 3.12 -3.14 14.28
CA VAL A 133 4.33 -3.65 13.64
C VAL A 133 5.51 -2.93 14.27
N MET A 134 6.53 -3.66 14.73
CA MET A 134 7.74 -3.07 15.29
C MET A 134 8.93 -3.47 14.44
N ILE A 135 9.75 -2.48 14.07
CA ILE A 135 11.07 -2.70 13.49
C ILE A 135 12.14 -2.30 14.49
N PHE A 136 13.14 -3.16 14.73
CA PHE A 136 14.13 -2.95 15.78
C PHE A 136 15.50 -3.54 15.43
N ASN A 137 16.56 -2.99 16.03
CA ASN A 137 17.95 -3.48 15.95
C ASN A 137 18.65 -3.39 17.29
#